data_AF-A0AAD9UKI1-F1
#
_entry.id   AF-A0AAD9UKI1-F1
#
_cell.length_a   1.000
_cell.length_b   1.000
_cell.length_c   1.000
_cell.angle_alpha   90.00
_cell.angle_beta   90.00
_cell.angle_gamma   90.00
#
_symmetry.space_group_name_H-M   'P 1'
#
loop_
_entity.id
_entity.type
_entity.pdbx_description
1 polymer ?
#
loop_
_entity_poly.entity_id
_entity_poly.type
_entity_poly.pdbx_seq_one_letter_code
_entity_poly.pdbx_strand_id
1 'polypeptide(L)'
;MADDSSGREVARENEDEDSGLSMQEVLDEENQLEEDAIAVLGDSDDKNCTYLMGYVPRQALYACDTCTGPGETPAGVCLACSYECHEGHTLHELYTKRNMRCDCGNSKFPNLTCKLCPDKVPVNADNVYNQNFLGTYCTCHRPYPDPDDQEEDEMIQCVVCEDWFHGRHLGASLPASEDFAEMVCDGCMKKHPFLQTYAADTVAQSHEVDVENVNSEDPEQTSEPAAKAPRLDPVTTKEPEAGSSQDSLREATPSGACRLEELTEKGVGQHKGAMFWPEHWRAKLCTCSKCQELYTKSLVTFLLDEDDSIKAYEDRGKARTSGTQYESGMRVLSNMDHVQQVEVLTEYNDLKTELSQYLKKFADNKKVVREEDIREFFSDLAARKKKKTSSNVQYFCK
;
A
#
# COMPACT_ATOMS: atom_id res chain seq x y z
N MET A 1 -36.87 -54.07 32.22
CA MET A 1 -35.54 -54.01 31.57
C MET A 1 -35.81 -53.98 30.08
N ALA A 2 -35.24 -52.95 29.40
CA ALA A 2 -34.98 -52.74 27.96
C ALA A 2 -35.90 -53.46 26.94
N ASP A 3 -36.41 -52.86 25.87
CA ASP A 3 -35.82 -51.96 24.87
C ASP A 3 -36.96 -51.74 23.85
N ASP A 4 -37.12 -50.56 23.24
CA ASP A 4 -37.43 -50.45 21.80
C ASP A 4 -37.50 -48.98 21.34
N SER A 5 -37.04 -48.84 20.11
CA SER A 5 -36.71 -47.67 19.30
C SER A 5 -37.85 -46.68 19.00
N SER A 6 -37.45 -45.41 18.87
CA SER A 6 -38.11 -44.46 17.98
C SER A 6 -37.08 -43.41 17.55
N GLY A 7 -36.73 -43.45 16.27
CA GLY A 7 -35.67 -42.66 15.65
C GLY A 7 -35.87 -41.14 15.71
N ARG A 8 -34.74 -40.44 15.59
CA ARG A 8 -34.69 -39.03 15.25
C ARG A 8 -33.57 -38.84 14.23
N GLU A 9 -33.97 -38.70 12.97
CA GLU A 9 -33.10 -38.21 11.90
C GLU A 9 -32.60 -36.82 12.31
N VAL A 10 -31.28 -36.69 12.45
CA VAL A 10 -30.62 -35.39 12.59
C VAL A 10 -30.26 -34.97 11.17
N ALA A 11 -31.11 -34.15 10.57
CA ALA A 11 -30.76 -33.39 9.37
C ALA A 11 -29.60 -32.46 9.73
N ARG A 12 -28.49 -32.60 9.00
CA ARG A 12 -27.47 -31.58 8.87
C ARG A 12 -28.09 -30.44 8.09
N GLU A 13 -28.27 -29.29 8.74
CA GLU A 13 -28.57 -28.04 8.06
C GLU A 13 -27.36 -27.13 8.19
N ASN A 14 -27.00 -26.55 7.05
CA ASN A 14 -25.75 -25.86 6.76
C ASN A 14 -25.56 -24.61 7.63
N GLU A 15 -24.37 -24.49 8.21
CA GLU A 15 -23.81 -23.23 8.71
C GLU A 15 -23.19 -22.50 7.52
N ASP A 16 -24.02 -21.87 6.69
CA ASP A 16 -23.59 -20.75 5.87
C ASP A 16 -23.90 -19.47 6.67
N GLU A 17 -22.94 -19.05 7.50
CA GLU A 17 -22.99 -17.79 8.23
C GLU A 17 -22.85 -16.61 7.25
N ASP A 18 -24.00 -16.09 6.82
CA ASP A 18 -24.18 -14.85 6.07
C ASP A 18 -23.76 -13.66 6.96
N SER A 19 -22.49 -13.26 6.85
CA SER A 19 -21.84 -12.16 7.59
C SER A 19 -22.39 -10.80 7.14
N GLY A 20 -23.15 -10.12 8.00
CA GLY A 20 -23.64 -8.77 7.76
C GLY A 20 -22.64 -7.70 8.21
N LEU A 21 -22.24 -6.81 7.31
CA LEU A 21 -21.32 -5.69 7.58
C LEU A 21 -22.06 -4.44 8.11
N SER A 22 -21.44 -3.74 9.06
CA SER A 22 -21.85 -2.43 9.58
C SER A 22 -21.50 -1.31 8.59
N MET A 23 -22.31 -0.24 8.54
CA MET A 23 -22.01 0.94 7.71
C MET A 23 -20.66 1.59 8.06
N GLN A 24 -20.26 1.56 9.34
CA GLN A 24 -18.96 2.06 9.73
C GLN A 24 -17.84 1.17 9.18
N GLU A 25 -18.03 -0.16 9.19
CA GLU A 25 -17.09 -1.11 8.60
C GLU A 25 -16.99 -0.92 7.08
N VAL A 26 -18.09 -0.63 6.40
CA VAL A 26 -18.10 -0.31 4.96
C VAL A 26 -17.35 0.99 4.65
N LEU A 27 -17.55 2.04 5.46
CA LEU A 27 -16.83 3.32 5.27
C LEU A 27 -15.33 3.17 5.59
N ASP A 28 -15.01 2.41 6.63
CA ASP A 28 -13.61 2.14 7.01
C ASP A 28 -12.92 1.28 5.94
N GLU A 29 -13.62 0.28 5.37
CA GLU A 29 -13.16 -0.52 4.23
C GLU A 29 -12.98 0.32 2.96
N GLU A 30 -13.94 1.21 2.63
CA GLU A 30 -13.82 2.13 1.48
C GLU A 30 -12.63 3.08 1.63
N ASN A 31 -12.45 3.65 2.83
CA ASN A 31 -11.29 4.50 3.12
C ASN A 31 -9.98 3.69 3.02
N GLN A 32 -9.93 2.47 3.54
CA GLN A 32 -8.75 1.62 3.46
C GLN A 32 -8.40 1.29 1.99
N LEU A 33 -9.40 0.93 1.19
CA LEU A 33 -9.23 0.67 -0.24
C LEU A 33 -8.74 1.91 -1.00
N GLU A 34 -9.23 3.10 -0.65
CA GLU A 34 -8.74 4.35 -1.22
C GLU A 34 -7.28 4.61 -0.82
N GLU A 35 -6.94 4.45 0.46
CA GLU A 35 -5.57 4.63 0.96
C GLU A 35 -4.58 3.67 0.28
N ASP A 36 -4.96 2.40 0.10
CA ASP A 36 -4.18 1.38 -0.58
C ASP A 36 -3.98 1.72 -2.07
N ALA A 37 -5.05 2.14 -2.75
CA ALA A 37 -4.97 2.58 -4.14
C ALA A 37 -4.07 3.81 -4.31
N ILE A 38 -4.12 4.76 -3.37
CA ILE A 38 -3.26 5.94 -3.36
C ILE A 38 -1.79 5.57 -3.12
N ALA A 39 -1.52 4.64 -2.20
CA ALA A 39 -0.17 4.17 -1.93
C ALA A 39 0.49 3.60 -3.20
N VAL A 40 -0.24 2.80 -3.98
CA VAL A 40 0.31 2.12 -5.17
C VAL A 40 0.29 3.00 -6.43
N LEU A 41 -0.79 3.77 -6.64
CA LEU A 41 -1.04 4.46 -7.90
C LEU A 41 -0.96 5.98 -7.81
N GLY A 42 -0.96 6.57 -6.61
CA GLY A 42 -1.06 8.03 -6.41
C GLY A 42 0.09 8.83 -7.03
N ASP A 43 1.29 8.24 -7.13
CA ASP A 43 2.44 8.90 -7.78
C ASP A 43 2.55 8.61 -9.29
N SER A 44 1.65 7.80 -9.85
CA SER A 44 1.62 7.52 -11.29
C SER A 44 0.84 8.58 -12.07
N ASP A 45 1.10 8.68 -13.37
CA ASP A 45 0.29 9.48 -14.31
C ASP A 45 -0.69 8.53 -15.01
N ASP A 46 -1.99 8.80 -14.83
CA ASP A 46 -3.10 8.02 -15.36
C ASP A 46 -3.49 8.42 -16.80
N LYS A 47 -2.93 9.53 -17.32
CA LYS A 47 -3.33 10.14 -18.61
C LYS A 47 -2.21 10.12 -19.64
N ASN A 48 -0.96 10.24 -19.22
CA ASN A 48 0.18 10.34 -20.12
C ASN A 48 1.08 9.11 -20.04
N CYS A 49 1.48 8.59 -21.20
CA CYS A 49 2.47 7.51 -21.25
C CYS A 49 3.83 8.00 -20.74
N THR A 50 4.40 7.28 -19.77
CA THR A 50 5.69 7.63 -19.14
C THR A 50 6.91 7.44 -20.04
N TYR A 51 6.75 6.93 -21.27
CA TYR A 51 7.86 6.66 -22.18
C TYR A 51 8.73 7.91 -22.46
N LEU A 52 8.13 9.10 -22.57
CA LEU A 52 8.88 10.34 -22.81
C LEU A 52 9.66 10.83 -21.57
N MET A 53 9.32 10.33 -20.37
CA MET A 53 10.06 10.59 -19.14
C MET A 53 11.39 9.82 -19.07
N GLY A 54 11.65 8.92 -20.02
CA GLY A 54 12.84 8.08 -20.03
C GLY A 54 12.70 6.92 -19.05
N TYR A 55 13.79 6.61 -18.34
CA TYR A 55 13.78 5.61 -17.27
C TYR A 55 13.37 6.29 -15.98
N VAL A 56 12.13 6.05 -15.55
CA VAL A 56 11.57 6.69 -14.36
C VAL A 56 12.18 6.01 -13.12
N PRO A 57 12.64 6.77 -12.10
CA PRO A 57 13.25 6.20 -10.90
C PRO A 57 12.42 5.08 -10.28
N ARG A 58 11.11 5.30 -10.13
CA ARG A 58 10.13 4.29 -9.72
C ARG A 58 8.74 4.64 -10.27
N GLN A 59 8.01 3.67 -10.82
CA GLN A 59 6.63 3.86 -11.31
C GLN A 59 5.82 2.56 -11.20
N ALA A 60 4.49 2.67 -11.06
CA ALA A 60 3.61 1.51 -11.17
C ALA A 60 3.61 0.95 -12.61
N LEU A 61 3.77 -0.36 -12.74
CA LEU A 61 3.82 -1.06 -14.02
C LEU A 61 2.88 -2.26 -14.06
N TYR A 62 2.55 -2.65 -15.27
CA TYR A 62 1.73 -3.81 -15.58
C TYR A 62 2.43 -4.65 -16.65
N ALA A 63 2.33 -5.97 -16.54
CA ALA A 63 2.65 -6.89 -17.64
C ALA A 63 1.35 -7.35 -18.30
N CYS A 64 1.32 -7.41 -19.64
CA CYS A 64 0.12 -7.76 -20.37
C CYS A 64 0.23 -9.19 -20.92
N ASP A 65 -0.35 -10.15 -20.22
CA ASP A 65 -0.33 -11.57 -20.63
C ASP A 65 -0.96 -11.78 -22.02
N THR A 66 -2.01 -11.01 -22.34
CA THR A 66 -2.65 -11.04 -23.66
C THR A 66 -1.71 -10.59 -24.80
N CYS A 67 -0.74 -9.71 -24.54
CA CYS A 67 0.16 -9.16 -25.55
C CYS A 67 1.58 -9.73 -25.50
N THR A 68 2.00 -10.29 -24.37
CA THR A 68 3.31 -10.90 -24.14
C THR A 68 3.12 -12.26 -23.50
N GLY A 69 2.51 -13.17 -24.26
CA GLY A 69 2.14 -14.50 -23.78
C GLY A 69 3.33 -15.47 -23.68
N PRO A 70 3.08 -16.76 -23.39
CA PRO A 70 4.12 -17.74 -23.19
C PRO A 70 5.10 -17.86 -24.38
N GLY A 71 6.38 -17.59 -24.12
CA GLY A 71 7.46 -17.64 -25.12
C GLY A 71 7.76 -16.31 -25.82
N GLU A 72 6.98 -15.26 -25.54
CA GLU A 72 7.26 -13.90 -26.01
C GLU A 72 8.20 -13.15 -25.06
N THR A 73 8.75 -12.04 -25.52
CA THR A 73 9.64 -11.22 -24.70
C THR A 73 8.83 -10.45 -23.65
N PRO A 74 9.19 -10.50 -22.36
CA PRO A 74 8.49 -9.75 -21.32
C PRO A 74 8.50 -8.25 -21.60
N ALA A 75 7.42 -7.56 -21.24
CA ALA A 75 7.26 -6.11 -21.41
C ALA A 75 6.53 -5.49 -20.21
N GLY A 76 6.88 -4.24 -19.88
CA GLY A 76 6.21 -3.46 -18.86
C GLY A 76 5.49 -2.26 -19.46
N VAL A 77 4.21 -2.07 -19.12
CA VAL A 77 3.40 -0.91 -19.53
C VAL A 77 3.05 -0.05 -18.32
N CYS A 78 3.06 1.27 -18.49
CA CYS A 78 2.72 2.21 -17.42
C CYS A 78 1.20 2.30 -17.18
N LEU A 79 0.80 2.90 -16.05
CA LEU A 79 -0.60 3.10 -15.66
C LEU A 79 -1.47 3.69 -16.77
N ALA A 80 -1.10 4.84 -17.36
CA ALA A 80 -1.91 5.41 -18.45
C ALA A 80 -2.10 4.45 -19.64
N CYS A 81 -1.11 3.61 -19.95
CA CYS A 81 -1.21 2.64 -21.05
C CYS A 81 -2.06 1.43 -20.68
N SER A 82 -2.10 1.00 -19.41
CA SER A 82 -2.98 -0.08 -18.98
C SER A 82 -4.45 0.28 -19.23
N TYR A 83 -4.82 1.54 -18.95
CA TYR A 83 -6.17 2.05 -19.22
C TYR A 83 -6.43 2.30 -20.70
N GLU A 84 -5.57 3.02 -21.40
CA GLU A 84 -5.91 3.51 -22.76
C GLU A 84 -5.61 2.50 -23.87
N CYS A 85 -4.57 1.68 -23.71
CA CYS A 85 -4.08 0.78 -24.77
C CYS A 85 -4.42 -0.69 -24.49
N HIS A 86 -4.50 -1.08 -23.22
CA HIS A 86 -4.68 -2.47 -22.80
C HIS A 86 -6.01 -2.68 -22.05
N GLU A 87 -6.99 -1.82 -22.28
CA GLU A 87 -8.36 -2.00 -21.78
C GLU A 87 -8.91 -3.35 -22.23
N GLY A 88 -9.42 -4.14 -21.28
CA GLY A 88 -10.00 -5.47 -21.55
C GLY A 88 -8.98 -6.58 -21.81
N HIS A 89 -7.67 -6.31 -21.69
CA HIS A 89 -6.65 -7.37 -21.68
C HIS A 89 -6.45 -7.94 -20.27
N THR A 90 -5.89 -9.15 -20.20
CA THR A 90 -5.40 -9.72 -18.95
C THR A 90 -4.07 -9.06 -18.60
N LEU A 91 -4.05 -8.36 -17.47
CA LEU A 91 -2.89 -7.65 -16.94
C LEU A 91 -2.46 -8.25 -15.60
N HIS A 92 -1.16 -8.36 -15.40
CA HIS A 92 -0.54 -8.60 -14.09
C HIS A 92 -0.06 -7.26 -13.54
N GLU A 93 -0.59 -6.86 -12.39
CA GLU A 93 -0.11 -5.69 -11.67
C GLU A 93 1.26 -6.02 -11.06
N LEU A 94 2.27 -5.22 -11.40
CA LEU A 94 3.64 -5.46 -10.93
C LEU A 94 4.02 -4.57 -9.76
N TYR A 95 3.07 -3.77 -9.26
CA TYR A 95 3.31 -2.65 -8.34
C TYR A 95 4.37 -1.72 -8.94
N THR A 96 5.21 -1.13 -8.10
CA THR A 96 6.28 -0.24 -8.54
C THR A 96 7.52 -1.01 -8.94
N LYS A 97 8.20 -0.52 -9.99
CA LYS A 97 9.50 -1.01 -10.45
C LYS A 97 10.47 0.14 -10.67
N ARG A 98 11.75 -0.10 -10.44
CA ARG A 98 12.80 0.91 -10.58
C ARG A 98 13.33 1.06 -11.99
N ASN A 99 13.64 2.29 -12.37
CA ASN A 99 14.41 2.62 -13.57
C ASN A 99 13.87 1.94 -14.84
N MET A 100 12.55 1.88 -14.98
CA MET A 100 11.87 1.26 -16.11
C MET A 100 11.29 2.32 -17.03
N ARG A 101 11.27 2.00 -18.33
CA ARG A 101 10.65 2.80 -19.38
C ARG A 101 9.51 2.02 -20.02
N CYS A 102 8.36 2.66 -20.21
CA CYS A 102 7.16 2.02 -20.75
C CYS A 102 7.38 1.40 -22.15
N ASP A 103 7.16 0.09 -22.27
CA ASP A 103 7.32 -0.66 -23.52
C ASP A 103 6.10 -0.60 -24.45
N CYS A 104 4.94 -0.14 -23.97
CA CYS A 104 3.67 -0.21 -24.72
C CYS A 104 3.84 0.21 -26.19
N GLY A 105 3.46 -0.66 -27.12
CA GLY A 105 3.48 -0.37 -28.56
C GLY A 105 4.86 -0.31 -29.23
N ASN A 106 5.94 -0.68 -28.55
CA ASN A 106 7.24 -0.90 -29.19
C ASN A 106 7.27 -2.27 -29.92
N SER A 107 8.44 -2.71 -30.38
CA SER A 107 8.55 -3.96 -31.17
C SER A 107 8.12 -5.24 -30.43
N LYS A 108 7.95 -5.17 -29.10
CA LYS A 108 7.41 -6.27 -28.29
C LYS A 108 5.90 -6.45 -28.44
N PHE A 109 5.21 -5.48 -29.07
CA PHE A 109 3.76 -5.47 -29.26
C PHE A 109 3.43 -5.52 -30.76
N PRO A 110 3.45 -6.71 -31.40
CA PRO A 110 3.35 -6.81 -32.86
C PRO A 110 2.01 -6.30 -33.42
N ASN A 111 0.94 -6.41 -32.63
CA ASN A 111 -0.42 -6.09 -33.06
C ASN A 111 -0.99 -4.83 -32.38
N LEU A 112 -0.15 -4.06 -31.69
CA LEU A 112 -0.61 -2.91 -30.90
C LEU A 112 0.38 -1.76 -31.00
N THR A 113 -0.14 -0.56 -31.25
CA THR A 113 0.61 0.70 -31.19
C THR A 113 0.09 1.52 -30.03
N CYS A 114 0.99 2.18 -29.30
CA CYS A 114 0.59 2.99 -28.15
C CYS A 114 -0.19 4.22 -28.63
N LYS A 115 -1.43 4.39 -28.14
CA LYS A 115 -2.31 5.53 -28.46
C LYS A 115 -1.77 6.85 -27.89
N LEU A 116 -1.08 6.78 -26.75
CA LEU A 116 -0.59 7.94 -26.00
C LEU A 116 0.80 8.40 -26.44
N CYS A 117 1.63 7.49 -26.97
CA CYS A 117 2.98 7.79 -27.45
C CYS A 117 3.36 6.81 -28.58
N PRO A 118 2.99 7.11 -29.84
CA PRO A 118 3.21 6.18 -30.96
C PRO A 118 4.69 6.03 -31.34
N ASP A 119 5.49 7.09 -31.19
CA ASP A 119 6.86 7.15 -31.68
C ASP A 119 7.86 6.64 -30.61
N LYS A 120 8.09 5.33 -30.60
CA LYS A 120 9.03 4.68 -29.68
C LYS A 120 10.19 3.99 -30.40
N VAL A 121 11.31 3.88 -29.72
CA VAL A 121 12.41 3.00 -30.16
C VAL A 121 11.95 1.55 -30.08
N PRO A 122 12.49 0.64 -30.92
CA PRO A 122 12.03 -0.75 -30.96
C PRO A 122 12.14 -1.46 -29.61
N VAL A 123 13.23 -1.22 -28.86
CA VAL A 123 13.53 -1.89 -27.59
C VAL A 123 14.15 -0.89 -26.62
N ASN A 124 13.71 -0.93 -25.36
CA ASN A 124 14.33 -0.21 -24.25
C ASN A 124 15.47 -1.07 -23.67
N ALA A 125 16.72 -0.69 -23.94
CA ALA A 125 17.89 -1.55 -23.68
C ALA A 125 18.23 -1.71 -22.19
N ASP A 126 17.88 -0.74 -21.35
CA ASP A 126 18.22 -0.75 -19.92
C ASP A 126 17.07 -1.24 -19.04
N ASN A 127 15.92 -1.60 -19.63
CA ASN A 127 14.83 -2.25 -18.90
C ASN A 127 15.28 -3.64 -18.43
N VAL A 128 14.98 -3.98 -17.18
CA VAL A 128 15.26 -5.28 -16.58
C VAL A 128 13.95 -5.97 -16.22
N TYR A 129 13.82 -7.22 -16.63
CA TYR A 129 12.60 -8.02 -16.44
C TYR A 129 12.93 -9.24 -15.58
N ASN A 130 12.20 -9.39 -14.48
CA ASN A 130 12.20 -10.62 -13.69
C ASN A 130 10.98 -11.49 -14.08
N GLN A 131 10.78 -12.60 -13.37
CA GLN A 131 9.68 -13.54 -13.64
C GLN A 131 8.27 -12.93 -13.46
N ASN A 132 8.11 -11.83 -12.72
CA ASN A 132 6.80 -11.21 -12.48
C ASN A 132 6.18 -10.70 -13.78
N PHE A 133 7.01 -10.29 -14.74
CA PHE A 133 6.56 -9.86 -16.06
C PHE A 133 5.98 -11.00 -16.91
N LEU A 134 6.07 -12.24 -16.43
CA LEU A 134 5.48 -13.44 -17.02
C LEU A 134 4.38 -14.03 -16.12
N GLY A 135 3.88 -13.27 -15.14
CA GLY A 135 2.82 -13.72 -14.23
C GLY A 135 3.26 -14.84 -13.29
N THR A 136 4.56 -15.00 -13.04
CA THR A 136 5.10 -15.98 -12.08
C THR A 136 5.94 -15.31 -11.02
N TYR A 137 5.92 -15.86 -9.81
CA TYR A 137 6.46 -15.21 -8.63
C TYR A 137 7.15 -16.23 -7.72
N CYS A 138 7.96 -15.70 -6.80
CA CYS A 138 8.63 -16.43 -5.74
C CYS A 138 9.59 -17.53 -6.26
N THR A 139 10.30 -18.19 -5.35
CA THR A 139 11.15 -19.35 -5.68
C THR A 139 10.35 -20.58 -6.15
N CYS A 140 9.03 -20.58 -5.95
CA CYS A 140 8.14 -21.65 -6.43
C CYS A 140 7.72 -21.49 -7.90
N HIS A 141 7.97 -20.34 -8.53
CA HIS A 141 7.63 -20.05 -9.93
C HIS A 141 6.15 -20.28 -10.25
N ARG A 142 5.27 -19.84 -9.34
CA ARG A 142 3.82 -20.01 -9.46
C ARG A 142 3.12 -18.67 -9.72
N PRO A 143 1.93 -18.69 -10.34
CA PRO A 143 1.12 -17.49 -10.50
C PRO A 143 0.59 -16.97 -9.15
N TYR A 144 0.08 -15.76 -9.15
CA TYR A 144 -0.62 -15.18 -8.00
C TYR A 144 -1.84 -14.37 -8.49
N PRO A 145 -3.05 -14.60 -7.94
CA PRO A 145 -3.40 -15.70 -7.03
C PRO A 145 -3.23 -17.08 -7.71
N ASP A 146 -2.75 -18.07 -6.96
CA ASP A 146 -2.54 -19.43 -7.46
C ASP A 146 -3.82 -20.26 -7.28
N PRO A 147 -4.54 -20.65 -8.35
CA PRO A 147 -5.78 -21.43 -8.22
C PRO A 147 -5.55 -22.84 -7.64
N ASP A 148 -4.31 -23.34 -7.70
CA ASP A 148 -3.95 -24.65 -7.18
C ASP A 148 -3.37 -24.58 -5.74
N ASP A 149 -3.21 -23.37 -5.18
CA ASP A 149 -2.76 -23.15 -3.81
C ASP A 149 -3.93 -22.69 -2.93
N GLN A 150 -4.24 -23.46 -1.89
CA GLN A 150 -5.31 -23.16 -0.96
C GLN A 150 -4.82 -22.34 0.25
N GLU A 151 -3.51 -22.13 0.36
CA GLU A 151 -2.93 -21.31 1.42
C GLU A 151 -2.88 -19.85 0.98
N GLU A 152 -3.77 -19.04 1.56
CA GLU A 152 -3.66 -17.58 1.50
C GLU A 152 -2.29 -17.15 2.08
N ASP A 153 -1.59 -16.30 1.33
CA ASP A 153 -0.29 -15.78 1.71
C ASP A 153 -0.14 -14.34 1.23
N GLU A 154 0.43 -13.53 2.10
CA GLU A 154 0.83 -12.18 1.77
C GLU A 154 2.20 -12.22 1.09
N MET A 155 2.26 -11.70 -0.14
CA MET A 155 3.53 -11.63 -0.85
C MET A 155 4.31 -10.39 -0.42
N ILE A 156 5.63 -10.53 -0.28
CA ILE A 156 6.53 -9.43 0.08
C ILE A 156 7.53 -9.21 -1.06
N GLN A 157 7.67 -7.97 -1.53
CA GLN A 157 8.62 -7.62 -2.58
C GLN A 157 10.04 -7.49 -2.00
N CYS A 158 11.02 -8.11 -2.65
CA CYS A 158 12.42 -7.91 -2.32
C CYS A 158 12.93 -6.57 -2.87
N VAL A 159 13.48 -5.71 -2.01
CA VAL A 159 14.02 -4.41 -2.41
C VAL A 159 15.21 -4.50 -3.37
N VAL A 160 15.92 -5.63 -3.46
CA VAL A 160 17.08 -5.75 -4.37
C VAL A 160 16.68 -6.25 -5.76
N CYS A 161 15.96 -7.37 -5.86
CA CYS A 161 15.60 -7.96 -7.16
C CYS A 161 14.20 -7.57 -7.66
N GLU A 162 13.43 -6.85 -6.85
CA GLU A 162 12.03 -6.49 -7.09
C GLU A 162 11.12 -7.68 -7.38
N ASP A 163 11.53 -8.90 -7.04
CA ASP A 163 10.70 -10.09 -7.14
C ASP A 163 9.83 -10.23 -5.89
N TRP A 164 8.65 -10.81 -6.06
CA TRP A 164 7.68 -11.04 -4.98
C TRP A 164 7.82 -12.45 -4.43
N PHE A 165 7.75 -12.58 -3.11
CA PHE A 165 7.93 -13.86 -2.43
C PHE A 165 6.78 -14.13 -1.46
N HIS A 166 6.26 -15.36 -1.53
CA HIS A 166 5.47 -15.97 -0.47
C HIS A 166 6.22 -15.93 0.86
N GLY A 167 5.55 -15.53 1.94
CA GLY A 167 6.15 -15.43 3.26
C GLY A 167 6.76 -16.77 3.71
N ARG A 168 6.05 -17.88 3.46
CA ARG A 168 6.51 -19.25 3.76
C ARG A 168 7.79 -19.68 3.01
N HIS A 169 8.13 -19.02 1.90
CA HIS A 169 9.29 -19.35 1.07
C HIS A 169 10.51 -18.45 1.31
N LEU A 170 10.45 -17.53 2.28
CA LEU A 170 11.55 -16.62 2.61
C LEU A 170 12.65 -17.28 3.47
N GLY A 171 12.38 -18.45 4.05
CA GLY A 171 13.34 -19.18 4.88
C GLY A 171 13.68 -18.47 6.20
N ALA A 172 12.81 -17.57 6.64
CA ALA A 172 12.90 -16.81 7.88
C ALA A 172 11.50 -16.68 8.51
N SER A 173 11.42 -16.39 9.81
CA SER A 173 10.16 -16.04 10.46
C SER A 173 9.71 -14.66 9.99
N LEU A 174 8.44 -14.55 9.58
CA LEU A 174 7.84 -13.28 9.19
C LEU A 174 7.56 -12.43 10.45
N PRO A 175 8.14 -11.22 10.57
CA PRO A 175 7.72 -10.24 11.56
C PRO A 175 6.30 -9.73 11.25
N ALA A 176 5.66 -8.99 12.17
CA ALA A 176 4.44 -8.27 11.81
C ALA A 176 4.75 -7.24 10.72
N SER A 177 3.77 -6.91 9.87
CA SER A 177 3.97 -5.97 8.75
C SER A 177 4.46 -4.58 9.20
N GLU A 178 4.14 -4.17 10.43
CA GLU A 178 4.58 -2.90 11.02
C GLU A 178 6.02 -2.95 11.58
N ASP A 179 6.61 -4.14 11.73
CA ASP A 179 7.92 -4.33 12.37
C ASP A 179 9.11 -4.17 11.41
N PHE A 180 8.85 -4.03 10.10
CA PHE A 180 9.90 -3.86 9.10
C PHE A 180 9.49 -2.90 7.99
N ALA A 181 10.46 -2.17 7.47
CA ALA A 181 10.27 -1.27 6.34
C ALA A 181 10.48 -1.99 5.00
N GLU A 182 11.45 -2.90 4.93
CA GLU A 182 11.85 -3.54 3.67
C GLU A 182 12.40 -4.95 3.86
N MET A 183 12.35 -5.76 2.80
CA MET A 183 12.85 -7.12 2.80
C MET A 183 13.91 -7.35 1.72
N VAL A 184 15.00 -8.03 2.07
CA VAL A 184 15.99 -8.57 1.12
C VAL A 184 15.92 -10.09 1.14
N CYS A 185 15.57 -10.71 0.01
CA CYS A 185 15.39 -12.15 -0.06
C CYS A 185 16.72 -12.91 0.14
N ASP A 186 16.63 -14.18 0.52
CA ASP A 186 17.79 -15.05 0.76
C ASP A 186 18.77 -15.09 -0.45
N GLY A 187 18.25 -15.11 -1.67
CA GLY A 187 19.06 -15.07 -2.89
C GLY A 187 19.90 -13.79 -3.00
N CYS A 188 19.30 -12.64 -2.70
CA CYS A 188 19.97 -11.35 -2.71
C CYS A 188 20.96 -11.20 -1.53
N MET A 189 20.60 -11.70 -0.34
CA MET A 189 21.50 -11.75 0.82
C MET A 189 22.75 -12.60 0.54
N LYS A 190 22.62 -13.69 -0.22
CA LYS A 190 23.76 -14.51 -0.68
C LYS A 190 24.58 -13.84 -1.79
N LYS A 191 23.91 -13.17 -2.73
CA LYS A 191 24.55 -12.47 -3.86
C LYS A 191 25.33 -11.24 -3.42
N HIS A 192 24.92 -10.59 -2.33
CA HIS A 192 25.52 -9.36 -1.81
C HIS A 192 26.00 -9.56 -0.37
N PRO A 193 27.16 -10.23 -0.15
CA PRO A 193 27.63 -10.58 1.20
C PRO A 193 27.85 -9.41 2.14
N PHE A 194 28.06 -8.20 1.63
CA PHE A 194 28.18 -7.01 2.50
C PHE A 194 26.89 -6.74 3.29
N LEU A 195 25.72 -7.14 2.77
CA LEU A 195 24.45 -7.02 3.47
C LEU A 195 24.40 -7.91 4.72
N GLN A 196 25.08 -9.06 4.72
CA GLN A 196 25.18 -9.94 5.90
C GLN A 196 25.83 -9.21 7.07
N THR A 197 26.88 -8.43 6.79
CA THR A 197 27.58 -7.62 7.81
C THR A 197 26.64 -6.60 8.45
N TYR A 198 25.83 -5.90 7.65
CA TYR A 198 24.85 -4.92 8.15
C TYR A 198 23.65 -5.58 8.84
N ALA A 199 23.22 -6.76 8.38
CA ALA A 199 22.10 -7.49 8.96
C ALA A 199 22.43 -7.89 10.40
N ALA A 200 23.63 -8.42 10.60
CA ALA A 200 24.06 -8.85 11.93
C ALA A 200 24.32 -7.69 12.90
N ASP A 201 24.78 -6.52 12.41
CA ASP A 201 24.82 -5.26 13.20
C ASP A 201 23.40 -4.82 13.61
N THR A 202 22.43 -4.94 12.70
CA THR A 202 21.03 -4.57 12.94
C THR A 202 20.39 -5.46 14.01
N VAL A 203 20.58 -6.78 13.92
CA VAL A 203 20.08 -7.75 14.91
C VAL A 203 20.77 -7.57 16.27
N ALA A 204 22.06 -7.29 16.30
CA ALA A 204 22.76 -7.01 17.56
C ALA A 204 22.17 -5.78 18.27
N GLN A 205 21.87 -4.72 17.53
CA GLN A 205 21.27 -3.49 18.07
C GLN A 205 19.83 -3.71 18.57
N SER A 206 19.02 -4.56 17.93
CA SER A 206 17.67 -4.84 18.42
C SER A 206 17.69 -5.61 19.75
N HIS A 207 18.61 -6.56 19.91
CA HIS A 207 18.75 -7.30 21.17
C HIS A 207 19.30 -6.45 22.33
N GLU A 208 20.10 -5.42 22.07
CA GLU A 208 20.55 -4.50 23.14
C GLU A 208 19.40 -3.65 23.67
N VAL A 209 18.47 -3.21 22.81
CA VAL A 209 17.30 -2.41 23.20
C VAL A 209 16.29 -3.23 24.02
N ASP A 210 16.09 -4.51 23.69
CA ASP A 210 15.20 -5.40 24.46
C ASP A 210 15.74 -5.70 25.86
N VAL A 211 17.06 -5.75 26.05
CA VAL A 211 17.70 -6.08 27.34
C VAL A 211 17.67 -4.90 28.31
N GLU A 212 17.73 -3.65 27.80
CA GLU A 212 17.58 -2.45 28.65
C GLU A 212 16.14 -2.26 29.15
N ASN A 213 15.14 -2.83 28.48
CA ASN A 213 13.72 -2.64 28.82
C ASN A 213 13.15 -3.68 29.81
N VAL A 214 13.93 -4.70 30.21
CA VAL A 214 13.48 -5.78 31.12
C VAL A 214 13.88 -5.54 32.58
N ASN A 215 14.63 -4.48 32.89
CA ASN A 215 15.19 -4.27 34.24
C ASN A 215 14.50 -3.19 35.08
N SER A 216 13.17 -3.18 35.04
CA SER A 216 12.35 -2.46 36.03
C SER A 216 11.14 -3.27 36.45
N GLU A 217 11.39 -4.33 37.22
CA GLU A 217 10.41 -4.88 38.16
C GLU A 217 10.70 -4.33 39.56
N ASP A 218 9.75 -3.59 40.14
CA ASP A 218 9.40 -3.64 41.56
C ASP A 218 7.97 -3.06 41.75
N PRO A 219 7.26 -3.30 42.87
CA PRO A 219 5.94 -3.91 42.89
C PRO A 219 4.84 -2.93 43.31
N GLU A 220 3.59 -3.41 43.28
CA GLU A 220 2.34 -2.78 43.74
C GLU A 220 2.46 -1.68 44.81
N GLN A 221 1.86 -0.50 44.56
CA GLN A 221 0.83 0.09 45.46
C GLN A 221 0.13 1.33 44.87
N THR A 222 -1.16 1.13 44.55
CA THR A 222 -2.34 1.99 44.80
C THR A 222 -2.15 3.50 45.03
N SER A 223 -2.71 4.34 44.16
CA SER A 223 -3.86 5.25 44.44
C SER A 223 -3.94 6.43 43.44
N GLU A 224 -5.02 6.48 42.68
CA GLU A 224 -5.62 7.71 42.09
C GLU A 224 -6.64 8.31 43.10
N PRO A 225 -7.34 9.44 42.83
CA PRO A 225 -7.23 10.44 41.75
C PRO A 225 -7.30 11.91 42.25
N ALA A 226 -7.04 12.89 41.38
CA ALA A 226 -7.86 14.13 41.34
C ALA A 226 -7.58 15.00 40.09
N ALA A 227 -8.62 15.15 39.28
CA ALA A 227 -8.72 16.07 38.16
C ALA A 227 -8.67 17.56 38.56
N LYS A 228 -8.14 18.40 37.66
CA LYS A 228 -8.81 19.63 37.18
C LYS A 228 -8.07 20.24 35.99
N ALA A 229 -8.86 20.50 34.95
CA ALA A 229 -8.48 21.03 33.64
C ALA A 229 -8.34 22.57 33.64
N PRO A 230 -8.24 23.25 32.48
CA PRO A 230 -7.09 24.03 32.03
C PRO A 230 -7.38 25.55 32.07
N ARG A 231 -6.42 26.41 31.69
CA ARG A 231 -6.68 27.62 30.86
C ARG A 231 -5.45 28.52 30.61
N LEU A 232 -5.29 28.84 29.33
CA LEU A 232 -5.00 30.12 28.67
C LEU A 232 -3.54 30.61 28.56
N ASP A 233 -3.08 30.58 27.30
CA ASP A 233 -2.05 31.44 26.71
C ASP A 233 -2.43 32.93 26.79
N PRO A 234 -1.43 33.81 26.61
CA PRO A 234 -1.58 34.79 25.54
C PRO A 234 -0.35 34.88 24.63
N VAL A 235 -0.68 34.91 23.33
CA VAL A 235 0.14 35.28 22.17
C VAL A 235 0.88 36.60 22.38
N THR A 236 2.17 36.66 22.01
CA THR A 236 2.78 37.89 21.49
C THR A 236 3.83 37.59 20.43
N THR A 237 3.57 38.11 19.24
CA THR A 237 4.39 38.11 18.01
C THR A 237 5.68 38.92 18.16
N LYS A 238 6.84 38.39 17.70
CA LYS A 238 7.91 39.13 17.00
C LYS A 238 8.74 38.20 16.09
N GLU A 239 9.04 38.72 14.91
CA GLU A 239 9.79 38.20 13.75
C GLU A 239 11.29 37.91 14.01
N PRO A 240 12.01 37.27 13.06
CA PRO A 240 13.08 36.31 13.33
C PRO A 240 14.48 36.94 13.29
N GLU A 241 15.38 36.45 14.14
CA GLU A 241 16.83 36.55 13.90
C GLU A 241 17.55 35.27 14.34
N ALA A 242 18.64 35.01 13.60
CA ALA A 242 19.44 33.81 13.57
C ALA A 242 20.02 33.37 14.93
N GLY A 243 20.07 32.05 15.16
CA GLY A 243 20.73 31.44 16.30
C GLY A 243 20.73 29.92 16.23
N SER A 244 21.93 29.35 16.13
CA SER A 244 22.28 27.93 16.04
C SER A 244 21.85 27.08 17.26
N SER A 245 21.84 25.75 17.04
CA SER A 245 21.90 24.62 18.00
C SER A 245 20.53 24.15 18.52
N GLN A 246 20.13 22.88 18.46
CA GLN A 246 20.90 21.68 18.80
C GLN A 246 20.52 20.48 17.91
N ASP A 247 21.54 20.03 17.20
CA ASP A 247 21.79 18.68 16.72
C ASP A 247 21.95 17.72 17.92
N SER A 248 21.32 16.56 17.90
CA SER A 248 21.70 15.38 18.70
C SER A 248 20.99 14.15 18.16
N LEU A 249 21.62 13.49 17.18
CA LEU A 249 21.70 12.02 16.98
C LEU A 249 22.41 11.75 15.64
N ARG A 250 23.67 12.17 15.55
CA ARG A 250 24.60 11.70 14.52
C ARG A 250 25.89 11.30 15.21
N GLU A 251 26.06 10.01 15.48
CA GLU A 251 27.39 9.46 15.70
C GLU A 251 28.14 9.50 14.36
N ALA A 252 28.79 10.64 14.12
CA ALA A 252 29.74 10.77 13.03
C ALA A 252 30.97 9.93 13.35
N THR A 253 31.10 8.80 12.65
CA THR A 253 32.36 8.05 12.59
C THR A 253 33.48 8.95 12.06
N PRO A 254 34.73 8.79 12.54
CA PRO A 254 35.82 9.67 12.18
C PRO A 254 36.06 9.66 10.66
N SER A 255 36.17 10.86 10.09
CA SER A 255 36.42 11.12 8.67
C SER A 255 37.64 10.31 8.18
N GLY A 256 37.36 9.19 7.51
CA GLY A 256 38.38 8.32 6.91
C GLY A 256 38.24 6.82 7.19
N ALA A 257 37.47 6.41 8.20
CA ALA A 257 37.28 4.99 8.51
C ALA A 257 36.04 4.41 7.79
N CYS A 258 36.15 3.17 7.31
CA CYS A 258 35.09 2.49 6.58
C CYS A 258 34.24 1.66 7.55
N ARG A 259 32.99 2.09 7.81
CA ARG A 259 32.06 1.36 8.69
C ARG A 259 31.87 -0.11 8.27
N LEU A 260 31.84 -0.42 6.97
CA LEU A 260 31.71 -1.80 6.51
C LEU A 260 32.92 -2.65 6.92
N GLU A 261 34.14 -2.11 6.79
CA GLU A 261 35.37 -2.78 7.20
C GLU A 261 35.38 -2.97 8.72
N GLU A 262 35.04 -1.94 9.50
CA GLU A 262 34.93 -2.00 10.96
C GLU A 262 33.94 -3.08 11.43
N LEU A 263 32.75 -3.17 10.83
CA LEU A 263 31.76 -4.19 11.17
C LEU A 263 32.24 -5.59 10.75
N THR A 264 32.96 -5.70 9.64
CA THR A 264 33.51 -6.98 9.18
C THR A 264 34.57 -7.50 10.16
N GLU A 265 35.41 -6.62 10.71
CA GLU A 265 36.45 -6.96 11.69
C GLU A 265 35.88 -7.43 13.04
N LYS A 266 34.72 -6.91 13.43
CA LYS A 266 34.01 -7.37 14.65
C LYS A 266 33.57 -8.82 14.57
N GLY A 267 33.53 -9.41 13.37
CA GLY A 267 33.19 -10.82 13.15
C GLY A 267 31.70 -11.06 13.40
N VAL A 268 30.91 -11.06 12.33
CA VAL A 268 29.46 -11.20 12.43
C VAL A 268 28.99 -12.55 11.89
N GLY A 269 28.00 -13.13 12.57
CA GLY A 269 27.32 -14.35 12.15
C GLY A 269 26.62 -14.15 10.80
N GLN A 270 26.40 -15.24 10.07
CA GLN A 270 25.63 -15.20 8.82
C GLN A 270 24.14 -15.29 9.13
N HIS A 271 23.37 -14.34 8.62
CA HIS A 271 21.91 -14.43 8.59
C HIS A 271 21.49 -15.55 7.62
N LYS A 272 20.51 -16.36 8.03
CA LYS A 272 19.92 -17.40 7.19
C LYS A 272 18.55 -16.97 6.71
N GLY A 273 18.27 -17.14 5.42
CA GLY A 273 16.99 -16.72 4.84
C GLY A 273 16.96 -15.22 4.53
N ALA A 274 15.76 -14.73 4.23
CA ALA A 274 15.52 -13.31 3.98
C ALA A 274 15.74 -12.45 5.22
N MET A 275 16.24 -11.23 5.00
CA MET A 275 16.42 -10.24 6.06
C MET A 275 15.31 -9.18 5.96
N PHE A 276 14.67 -8.89 7.10
CA PHE A 276 13.68 -7.83 7.26
C PHE A 276 14.36 -6.65 7.94
N TRP A 277 14.38 -5.50 7.27
CA TRP A 277 15.12 -4.33 7.69
C TRP A 277 14.18 -3.30 8.33
N PRO A 278 14.59 -2.70 9.46
CA PRO A 278 13.82 -1.65 10.10
C PRO A 278 13.87 -0.35 9.28
N GLU A 279 13.06 0.63 9.68
CA GLU A 279 13.13 1.98 9.09
C GLU A 279 14.56 2.55 9.15
N HIS A 280 14.90 3.35 8.13
CA HIS A 280 16.19 4.05 8.00
C HIS A 280 17.43 3.15 7.99
N TRP A 281 17.31 1.85 7.68
CA TRP A 281 18.47 0.96 7.57
C TRP A 281 19.44 1.38 6.44
N ARG A 282 18.93 1.97 5.35
CA ARG A 282 19.73 2.52 4.24
C ARG A 282 20.75 3.57 4.74
N ALA A 283 20.34 4.46 5.63
CA ALA A 283 21.22 5.46 6.25
C ALA A 283 22.39 4.85 7.06
N LYS A 284 22.32 3.57 7.45
CA LYS A 284 23.41 2.84 8.11
C LYS A 284 24.49 2.34 7.14
N LEU A 285 24.22 2.33 5.83
CA LEU A 285 25.17 1.92 4.81
C LEU A 285 26.35 2.90 4.72
N CYS A 286 27.55 2.36 4.49
CA CYS A 286 28.77 3.16 4.47
C CYS A 286 28.92 3.86 3.11
N THR A 287 29.14 5.18 3.12
CA THR A 287 29.25 5.99 1.90
C THR A 287 30.69 6.34 1.53
N CYS A 288 31.69 5.64 2.07
CA CYS A 288 33.10 5.86 1.68
C CYS A 288 33.35 5.42 0.22
N SER A 289 34.41 5.94 -0.41
CA SER A 289 34.72 5.65 -1.83
C SER A 289 34.80 4.16 -2.14
N LYS A 290 35.40 3.34 -1.26
CA LYS A 290 35.48 1.88 -1.42
C LYS A 290 34.10 1.22 -1.46
N CYS A 291 33.19 1.64 -0.56
CA CYS A 291 31.83 1.10 -0.50
C CYS A 291 30.99 1.56 -1.69
N GLN A 292 31.14 2.81 -2.13
CA GLN A 292 30.47 3.31 -3.34
C GLN A 292 30.89 2.50 -4.59
N GLU A 293 32.17 2.20 -4.74
CA GLU A 293 32.67 1.32 -5.81
C GLU A 293 32.10 -0.10 -5.71
N LEU A 294 32.02 -0.65 -4.50
CA LEU A 294 31.41 -1.95 -4.24
C LEU A 294 29.94 -2.01 -4.66
N TYR A 295 29.13 -1.01 -4.27
CA TYR A 295 27.71 -0.95 -4.60
C TYR A 295 27.49 -0.75 -6.10
N THR A 296 28.32 0.08 -6.75
CA THR A 296 28.30 0.28 -8.20
C THR A 296 28.62 -1.01 -8.94
N LYS A 297 29.69 -1.72 -8.54
CA LYS A 297 30.06 -3.01 -9.13
C LYS A 297 28.99 -4.09 -8.90
N SER A 298 28.27 -3.99 -7.79
CA SER A 298 27.18 -4.91 -7.44
C SER A 298 25.85 -4.53 -8.07
N LEU A 299 25.75 -3.39 -8.77
CA LEU A 299 24.53 -2.83 -9.37
C LEU A 299 23.42 -2.56 -8.35
N VAL A 300 23.79 -2.09 -7.15
CA VAL A 300 22.87 -1.81 -6.03
C VAL A 300 23.07 -0.42 -5.42
N THR A 301 23.58 0.53 -6.21
CA THR A 301 23.79 1.92 -5.77
C THR A 301 22.49 2.59 -5.31
N PHE A 302 21.32 2.16 -5.82
CA PHE A 302 20.00 2.62 -5.38
C PHE A 302 19.71 2.37 -3.90
N LEU A 303 20.42 1.44 -3.23
CA LEU A 303 20.28 1.24 -1.78
C LEU A 303 20.75 2.44 -0.95
N LEU A 304 21.52 3.36 -1.54
CA LEU A 304 21.94 4.61 -0.90
C LEU A 304 20.90 5.74 -1.05
N ASP A 305 19.90 5.54 -1.89
CA ASP A 305 18.86 6.53 -2.15
C ASP A 305 17.62 6.19 -1.32
N GLU A 306 17.24 7.08 -0.40
CA GLU A 306 16.05 6.91 0.44
C GLU A 306 14.76 7.12 -0.38
N ASP A 307 14.82 7.93 -1.45
CA ASP A 307 13.67 8.23 -2.32
C ASP A 307 13.32 7.05 -3.25
N ASP A 308 14.21 6.06 -3.35
CA ASP A 308 14.02 4.80 -4.07
C ASP A 308 13.07 3.83 -3.34
N SER A 309 12.87 4.01 -2.03
CA SER A 309 12.04 3.11 -1.23
C SER A 309 10.59 3.08 -1.70
N ILE A 310 9.91 1.95 -1.46
CA ILE A 310 8.46 1.83 -1.73
C ILE A 310 7.71 2.87 -0.89
N LYS A 311 8.05 2.98 0.40
CA LYS A 311 7.50 3.98 1.31
C LYS A 311 7.63 5.41 0.77
N ALA A 312 8.79 5.81 0.26
CA ALA A 312 8.95 7.15 -0.32
C ALA A 312 8.06 7.36 -1.55
N TYR A 313 7.85 6.32 -2.37
CA TYR A 313 6.90 6.38 -3.48
C TYR A 313 5.44 6.53 -2.99
N GLU A 314 5.03 5.74 -1.99
CA GLU A 314 3.69 5.83 -1.41
C GLU A 314 3.44 7.19 -0.78
N ASP A 315 4.42 7.73 -0.04
CA ASP A 315 4.35 9.04 0.60
C ASP A 315 4.21 10.16 -0.44
N ARG A 316 4.87 10.06 -1.61
CA ARG A 316 4.65 10.98 -2.74
C ARG A 316 3.24 10.86 -3.33
N GLY A 317 2.73 9.64 -3.46
CA GLY A 317 1.36 9.39 -3.91
C GLY A 317 0.32 9.99 -2.97
N LYS A 318 0.49 9.76 -1.66
CA LYS A 318 -0.33 10.39 -0.61
C LYS A 318 -0.27 11.90 -0.70
N ALA A 319 0.93 12.50 -0.75
CA ALA A 319 1.09 13.95 -0.85
C ALA A 319 0.43 14.56 -2.10
N ARG A 320 0.41 13.84 -3.24
CA ARG A 320 -0.28 14.27 -4.47
C ARG A 320 -1.80 14.17 -4.35
N THR A 321 -2.32 13.13 -3.69
CA THR A 321 -3.75 12.81 -3.66
C THR A 321 -4.49 13.41 -2.46
N SER A 322 -3.80 13.73 -1.35
CA SER A 322 -4.37 14.32 -0.12
C SER A 322 -5.14 15.63 -0.31
N GLY A 323 -5.16 16.20 -1.52
CA GLY A 323 -5.99 17.35 -1.92
C GLY A 323 -6.85 17.14 -3.18
N THR A 324 -7.19 15.91 -3.58
CA THR A 324 -7.82 15.67 -4.89
C THR A 324 -9.12 14.87 -4.91
N GLN A 325 -9.47 14.04 -3.93
CA GLN A 325 -10.77 13.36 -3.93
C GLN A 325 -11.78 14.05 -3.00
N TYR A 326 -11.53 14.07 -1.70
CA TYR A 326 -12.33 14.84 -0.75
C TYR A 326 -12.35 16.34 -1.09
N GLU A 327 -11.18 16.91 -1.40
CA GLU A 327 -11.08 18.32 -1.81
C GLU A 327 -11.68 18.58 -3.20
N SER A 328 -11.67 17.62 -4.14
CA SER A 328 -12.40 17.78 -5.41
C SER A 328 -13.90 17.69 -5.21
N GLY A 329 -14.38 16.77 -4.37
CA GLY A 329 -15.77 16.73 -3.92
C GLY A 329 -16.20 18.07 -3.27
N MET A 330 -15.37 18.61 -2.39
CA MET A 330 -15.62 19.93 -1.77
C MET A 330 -15.43 21.12 -2.71
N ARG A 331 -14.54 21.04 -3.71
CA ARG A 331 -14.37 22.07 -4.76
C ARG A 331 -15.56 22.07 -5.72
N VAL A 332 -16.05 20.89 -6.10
CA VAL A 332 -17.27 20.72 -6.89
C VAL A 332 -18.47 21.31 -6.14
N LEU A 333 -18.61 21.01 -4.84
CA LEU A 333 -19.62 21.64 -3.99
C LEU A 333 -19.43 23.16 -3.89
N SER A 334 -18.20 23.64 -3.62
CA SER A 334 -17.89 25.07 -3.50
C SER A 334 -18.09 25.86 -4.80
N ASN A 335 -18.05 25.19 -5.96
CA ASN A 335 -18.30 25.76 -7.28
C ASN A 335 -19.80 25.79 -7.66
N MET A 336 -20.70 25.19 -6.86
CA MET A 336 -22.15 25.29 -7.04
C MET A 336 -22.69 26.61 -6.49
N ASP A 337 -23.88 27.04 -6.93
CA ASP A 337 -24.53 28.20 -6.30
C ASP A 337 -24.87 27.90 -4.83
N HIS A 338 -24.86 28.93 -3.96
CA HIS A 338 -25.08 28.76 -2.51
C HIS A 338 -26.41 28.06 -2.19
N VAL A 339 -27.45 28.23 -3.01
CA VAL A 339 -28.72 27.53 -2.82
C VAL A 339 -28.57 26.04 -3.13
N GLN A 340 -27.87 25.69 -4.20
CA GLN A 340 -27.59 24.30 -4.58
C GLN A 340 -26.67 23.61 -3.59
N GLN A 341 -25.68 24.33 -3.03
CA GLN A 341 -24.81 23.83 -1.97
C GLN A 341 -25.62 23.42 -0.73
N VAL A 342 -26.51 24.31 -0.28
CA VAL A 342 -27.37 24.05 0.88
C VAL A 342 -28.33 22.91 0.59
N GLU A 343 -28.91 22.83 -0.61
CA GLU A 343 -29.79 21.73 -1.02
C GLU A 343 -29.06 20.39 -1.04
N VAL A 344 -27.88 20.30 -1.66
CA VAL A 344 -27.08 19.07 -1.70
C VAL A 344 -26.64 18.65 -0.29
N LEU A 345 -26.19 19.60 0.54
CA LEU A 345 -25.79 19.31 1.91
C LEU A 345 -26.98 18.86 2.78
N THR A 346 -28.15 19.46 2.56
CA THR A 346 -29.38 19.09 3.27
C THR A 346 -29.86 17.71 2.83
N GLU A 347 -29.88 17.43 1.52
CA GLU A 347 -30.28 16.12 0.98
C GLU A 347 -29.31 15.01 1.39
N TYR A 348 -28.00 15.30 1.47
CA TYR A 348 -27.00 14.36 1.96
C TYR A 348 -27.21 14.04 3.44
N ASN A 349 -27.44 15.07 4.27
CA ASN A 349 -27.71 14.86 5.70
C ASN A 349 -29.05 14.14 5.95
N ASP A 350 -30.07 14.43 5.13
CA ASP A 350 -31.35 13.73 5.17
C ASP A 350 -31.19 12.26 4.76
N LEU A 351 -30.47 11.99 3.67
CA LEU A 351 -30.15 10.63 3.22
C LEU A 351 -29.39 9.86 4.31
N LYS A 352 -28.34 10.48 4.88
CA LYS A 352 -27.55 9.91 5.97
C LYS A 352 -28.42 9.59 7.18
N THR A 353 -29.30 10.50 7.57
CA THR A 353 -30.19 10.32 8.72
C THR A 353 -31.21 9.22 8.47
N GLU A 354 -31.85 9.20 7.31
CA GLU A 354 -32.84 8.18 6.94
C GLU A 354 -32.21 6.79 6.81
N LEU A 355 -31.04 6.69 6.17
CA LEU A 355 -30.30 5.44 6.02
C LEU A 355 -29.83 4.93 7.39
N SER A 356 -29.30 5.80 8.25
CA SER A 356 -28.90 5.43 9.62
C SER A 356 -30.09 4.95 10.44
N GLN A 357 -31.26 5.61 10.33
CA GLN A 357 -32.48 5.16 11.02
C GLN A 357 -33.03 3.85 10.46
N TYR A 358 -32.91 3.62 9.15
CA TYR A 358 -33.32 2.38 8.51
C TYR A 358 -32.44 1.22 9.02
N LEU A 359 -31.12 1.37 8.94
CA LEU A 359 -30.14 0.37 9.38
C LEU A 359 -30.17 0.13 10.90
N LYS A 360 -30.48 1.16 11.69
CA LYS A 360 -30.66 1.01 13.15
C LYS A 360 -31.74 -0.01 13.52
N LYS A 361 -32.79 -0.18 12.69
CA LYS A 361 -33.83 -1.21 12.91
C LYS A 361 -33.27 -2.62 12.81
N PHE A 362 -32.21 -2.82 12.04
CA PHE A 362 -31.54 -4.11 11.91
C PHE A 362 -30.61 -4.34 13.10
N ALA A 363 -29.85 -3.31 13.51
CA ALA A 363 -29.02 -3.34 14.71
C ALA A 363 -29.84 -3.61 15.99
N ASP A 364 -30.95 -2.90 16.21
CA ASP A 364 -31.82 -3.05 17.39
C ASP A 364 -32.49 -4.43 17.44
N ASN A 365 -32.76 -5.04 16.28
CA ASN A 365 -33.37 -6.37 16.15
C ASN A 365 -32.36 -7.51 15.97
N LYS A 366 -31.05 -7.22 16.05
CA LYS A 366 -29.96 -8.17 15.78
C LYS A 366 -30.15 -8.95 14.47
N LYS A 367 -30.60 -8.26 13.42
CA LYS A 367 -30.76 -8.83 12.08
C LYS A 367 -29.60 -8.39 11.19
N VAL A 368 -29.09 -9.32 10.41
CA VAL A 368 -28.14 -9.07 9.33
C VAL A 368 -28.82 -8.26 8.24
N VAL A 369 -28.10 -7.26 7.71
CA VAL A 369 -28.54 -6.46 6.56
C VAL A 369 -28.12 -7.17 5.29
N ARG A 370 -29.05 -7.40 4.37
CA ARG A 370 -28.78 -8.06 3.09
C ARG A 370 -28.87 -7.08 1.92
N GLU A 371 -28.40 -7.51 0.76
CA GLU A 371 -28.44 -6.72 -0.47
C GLU A 371 -29.87 -6.28 -0.83
N GLU A 372 -30.86 -7.16 -0.64
CA GLU A 372 -32.27 -6.85 -0.86
C GLU A 372 -32.78 -5.71 0.03
N ASP A 373 -32.30 -5.59 1.27
CA ASP A 373 -32.73 -4.55 2.22
C ASP A 373 -32.23 -3.17 1.76
N ILE A 374 -30.99 -3.11 1.25
CA ILE A 374 -30.41 -1.89 0.69
C ILE A 374 -31.14 -1.50 -0.60
N ARG A 375 -31.42 -2.47 -1.48
CA ARG A 375 -32.21 -2.25 -2.70
C ARG A 375 -33.62 -1.76 -2.39
N GLU A 376 -34.27 -2.30 -1.35
CA GLU A 376 -35.57 -1.86 -0.89
C GLU A 376 -35.52 -0.40 -0.39
N PHE A 377 -34.54 -0.05 0.45
CA PHE A 377 -34.37 1.31 0.96
C PHE A 377 -34.25 2.34 -0.18
N PHE A 378 -33.39 2.08 -1.17
CA PHE A 378 -33.20 3.02 -2.29
C PHE A 378 -34.40 3.05 -3.25
N SER A 379 -35.10 1.92 -3.43
CA SER A 379 -36.36 1.87 -4.18
C SER A 379 -37.44 2.71 -3.50
N ASP A 380 -37.58 2.60 -2.18
CA ASP A 380 -38.52 3.38 -1.38
C ASP A 380 -38.15 4.86 -1.34
N LEU A 381 -36.88 5.19 -1.25
CA LEU A 381 -36.39 6.56 -1.35
C LEU A 381 -36.72 7.17 -2.73
N ALA A 382 -36.48 6.43 -3.81
CA ALA A 382 -36.79 6.85 -5.17
C ALA A 382 -38.31 7.03 -5.39
N ALA A 383 -39.13 6.13 -4.85
CA ALA A 383 -40.59 6.21 -4.90
C ALA A 383 -41.13 7.42 -4.11
N ARG A 384 -40.54 7.72 -2.94
CA ARG A 384 -40.87 8.90 -2.13
C ARG A 384 -40.46 10.20 -2.83
N LYS A 385 -39.28 10.26 -3.46
CA LYS A 385 -38.84 11.42 -4.26
C LYS A 385 -39.77 11.66 -5.46
N LYS A 386 -40.19 10.62 -6.19
CA LYS A 386 -41.17 10.73 -7.31
C LYS A 386 -42.56 11.25 -6.88
N LYS A 387 -43.00 10.91 -5.66
CA LYS A 387 -44.25 11.45 -5.09
C LYS A 387 -44.14 12.93 -4.71
N LYS A 388 -43.00 13.37 -4.15
CA LYS A 388 -42.74 14.78 -3.83
C LYS A 388 -42.71 15.68 -5.07
N THR A 389 -42.06 15.26 -6.16
CA THR A 389 -41.98 16.06 -7.41
C THR A 389 -43.31 16.18 -8.16
N SER A 390 -44.24 15.23 -7.95
CA SER A 390 -45.60 15.28 -8.52
C SER A 390 -46.55 16.22 -7.76
N SER A 391 -46.09 16.79 -6.64
CA SER A 391 -46.87 17.61 -5.72
C SER A 391 -46.42 19.08 -5.74
N ASN A 392 -46.06 19.62 -6.90
CA ASN A 392 -45.62 21.02 -7.00
C ASN A 392 -46.81 21.99 -7.07
N VAL A 393 -47.02 22.63 -5.93
CA VAL A 393 -47.69 23.90 -5.61
C VAL A 393 -48.17 24.71 -6.83
N GLN A 394 -49.50 24.79 -7.02
CA GLN A 394 -50.14 25.79 -7.86
C GLN A 394 -49.99 27.18 -7.21
N TYR A 395 -49.16 28.04 -7.79
CA TYR A 395 -49.12 29.46 -7.43
C TYR A 395 -50.34 30.17 -8.03
N PHE A 396 -51.30 30.55 -7.19
CA PHE A 396 -52.37 31.48 -7.58
C PHE A 396 -51.83 32.92 -7.55
N CYS A 397 -51.99 33.63 -8.67
CA CYS A 397 -51.73 35.06 -8.75
C CYS A 397 -52.84 35.84 -8.01
N LYS A 398 -52.45 36.79 -7.16
CA LYS A 398 -53.28 37.93 -6.76
C LYS A 398 -52.50 39.21 -6.94
#